data_AF-A0A951FB99-F1
#
_entry.id   AF-A0A951FB99-F1
#
_cell.length_a   1.000
_cell.length_b   1.000
_cell.length_c   1.000
_cell.angle_alpha   90.00
_cell.angle_beta   90.00
_cell.angle_gamma   90.00
#
_symmetry.space_group_name_H-M   'P 1'
#
loop_
_entity.id
_entity.type
_entity.pdbx_description
1 polymer ?
#
loop_
_entity_poly.entity_id
_entity_poly.type
_entity_poly.pdbx_seq_one_letter_code
_entity_poly.pdbx_strand_id
1 'polypeptide(L)' 'MSGIPHSSQELGPVAQQLLAYLRDHPNEQFSVDQMAQQVGCTTEEAKTHLEALAYQGEIEKVRPDGGETVYTRPQQT' A
#
# COMPACT_ATOMS: atom_id res chain seq x y z
N MET A 1 0.33 19.77 15.71
CA MET A 1 0.97 19.69 14.40
C MET A 1 1.11 18.21 14.08
N SER A 2 0.21 17.65 13.28
CA SER A 2 0.26 16.22 12.96
C SER A 2 1.22 16.04 11.78
N GLY A 3 2.46 15.67 12.10
CA GLY A 3 3.49 15.36 11.11
C GLY A 3 3.10 14.08 10.38
N ILE A 4 2.67 14.21 9.13
CA ILE A 4 2.54 13.06 8.24
C ILE A 4 3.96 12.53 8.03
N PRO A 5 4.21 11.22 8.23
CA PRO A 5 5.52 10.62 8.00
C PRO A 5 5.99 10.90 6.56
N HIS A 6 7.21 11.39 6.38
CA HIS A 6 7.71 11.85 5.08
C HIS A 6 8.32 10.71 4.25
N SER A 7 8.51 9.54 4.85
CA SER A 7 9.12 8.40 4.17
C SER A 7 8.57 7.07 4.65
N SER A 8 8.61 6.05 3.79
CA SER A 8 8.08 4.71 4.10
C SER A 8 8.83 4.01 5.23
N GLN A 9 10.06 4.46 5.51
CA GLN A 9 10.85 4.02 6.66
C GLN A 9 10.24 4.48 8.00
N GLU A 10 9.50 5.59 8.01
CA GLU A 10 8.83 6.14 9.20
C GLU A 10 7.42 5.58 9.39
N LEU A 11 6.87 4.86 8.41
CA LEU A 11 5.52 4.28 8.45
C LEU A 11 5.44 2.94 9.22
N GLY A 12 6.56 2.45 9.76
CA GLY A 12 6.60 1.22 10.56
C GLY A 12 6.74 -0.07 9.74
N PRO A 13 6.89 -1.22 10.43
CA PRO A 13 7.23 -2.50 9.79
C PRO A 13 6.16 -3.01 8.83
N VAL A 14 4.88 -2.79 9.13
CA VAL A 14 3.76 -3.23 8.29
C VAL A 14 3.78 -2.51 6.94
N ALA A 15 3.98 -1.18 6.93
CA ALA A 15 4.10 -0.42 5.69
C ALA A 15 5.29 -0.88 4.83
N GLN A 16 6.42 -1.20 5.45
CA GLN A 16 7.58 -1.73 4.74
C GLN A 16 7.30 -3.10 4.12
N GLN A 17 6.58 -3.98 4.83
CA GLN A 17 6.17 -5.28 4.31
C GLN A 17 5.18 -5.16 3.14
N LEU A 18 4.18 -4.29 3.26
CA LEU A 18 3.22 -4.00 2.18
C LEU A 18 3.95 -3.47 0.93
N LEU A 19 4.88 -2.53 1.13
CA LEU A 19 5.67 -1.97 0.04
C LEU A 19 6.60 -3.02 -0.59
N ALA A 20 7.28 -3.82 0.21
CA ALA A 20 8.13 -4.91 -0.28
C ALA A 20 7.34 -5.91 -1.12
N TYR A 21 6.16 -6.31 -0.65
CA TYR A 21 5.30 -7.22 -1.39
C TYR A 21 4.88 -6.66 -2.76
N LEU A 22 4.48 -5.37 -2.81
CA LEU A 22 4.13 -4.71 -4.08
C LEU A 22 5.34 -4.49 -5.01
N ARG A 23 6.56 -4.40 -4.46
CA ARG A 23 7.79 -4.36 -5.25
C ARG A 23 8.10 -5.71 -5.90
N ASP A 24 7.83 -6.79 -5.19
CA ASP A 24 8.04 -8.16 -5.68
C ASP A 24 6.98 -8.56 -6.73
N HIS A 25 5.83 -7.86 -6.76
CA HIS A 25 4.70 -8.10 -7.67
C HIS A 25 4.37 -6.84 -8.49
N PRO A 26 5.26 -6.40 -9.39
CA PRO A 26 5.07 -5.16 -10.12
C PRO A 26 3.87 -5.22 -11.08
N ASN A 27 3.13 -4.13 -11.18
CA ASN A 27 1.90 -3.97 -11.98
C ASN A 27 0.71 -4.85 -11.56
N GLU A 28 0.87 -5.71 -10.55
CA GLU A 28 -0.24 -6.47 -9.99
C GLU A 28 -1.08 -5.58 -9.08
N GLN A 29 -2.40 -5.82 -9.08
CA GLN A 29 -3.37 -5.04 -8.32
C GLN A 29 -3.89 -5.88 -7.16
N PHE A 30 -3.79 -5.34 -5.95
CA PHE A 30 -4.24 -6.00 -4.73
C PHE A 30 -5.25 -5.15 -3.99
N SER A 31 -6.32 -5.78 -3.49
CA SER A 31 -7.24 -5.13 -2.57
C SER A 31 -6.63 -4.99 -1.18
N VAL A 32 -7.22 -4.12 -0.34
CA VAL A 32 -6.76 -3.93 1.04
C VAL A 32 -6.82 -5.25 1.82
N ASP A 33 -7.89 -6.03 1.64
CA ASP A 33 -8.07 -7.30 2.35
C ASP A 33 -7.03 -8.35 1.95
N GLN A 34 -6.70 -8.43 0.66
CA GLN A 34 -5.63 -9.31 0.18
C GLN A 34 -4.28 -8.94 0.79
N MET A 35 -3.97 -7.65 0.83
CA MET A 35 -2.71 -7.14 1.39
C MET A 35 -2.63 -7.37 2.91
N ALA A 36 -3.75 -7.18 3.62
CA ALA A 36 -3.83 -7.45 5.05
C ALA A 36 -3.57 -8.92 5.37
N GLN A 37 -4.19 -9.83 4.60
CA GLN A 37 -3.97 -11.28 4.74
C GLN A 37 -2.51 -11.67 4.44
N GLN A 38 -1.92 -11.08 3.40
CA GLN A 38 -0.57 -11.41 2.97
C GLN A 38 0.49 -10.99 4.00
N VAL A 39 0.31 -9.82 4.61
CA VAL A 39 1.25 -9.28 5.62
C VAL A 39 0.90 -9.77 7.03
N GLY A 40 -0.29 -10.34 7.23
CA GLY A 40 -0.75 -10.82 8.53
C GLY A 40 -1.17 -9.70 9.49
N CYS A 41 -1.69 -8.60 8.95
CA CYS A 41 -2.17 -7.44 9.73
C CYS A 41 -3.69 -7.26 9.58
N THR A 42 -4.27 -6.29 10.29
CA THR A 42 -5.70 -5.98 10.17
C THR A 42 -6.00 -5.20 8.90
N THR A 43 -7.22 -5.34 8.35
CA THR A 43 -7.65 -4.56 7.18
C THR A 43 -7.55 -3.04 7.41
N GLU A 44 -7.86 -2.55 8.60
CA GLU A 44 -7.76 -1.11 8.93
C GLU A 44 -6.30 -0.62 8.95
N GLU A 45 -5.40 -1.42 9.50
CA GLU A 45 -3.96 -1.14 9.53
C GLU A 45 -3.37 -1.16 8.11
N ALA A 46 -3.68 -2.20 7.32
CA ALA A 46 -3.29 -2.28 5.92
C ALA A 46 -3.80 -1.07 5.13
N LYS A 47 -5.07 -0.69 5.30
CA LYS A 47 -5.66 0.48 4.63
C LYS A 47 -4.88 1.75 4.97
N THR A 48 -4.64 1.99 6.25
CA THR A 48 -3.94 3.20 6.74
C THR A 48 -2.55 3.30 6.12
N HIS A 49 -1.80 2.20 6.11
CA HIS A 49 -0.46 2.19 5.53
C HIS A 49 -0.45 2.27 4.00
N LEU A 50 -1.36 1.57 3.31
CA LEU A 50 -1.50 1.66 1.85
C LEU A 50 -1.89 3.07 1.40
N GLU A 51 -2.78 3.74 2.13
CA GLU A 51 -3.11 5.14 1.84
C GLU A 51 -1.93 6.08 2.08
N ALA A 52 -1.14 5.86 3.13
CA ALA A 52 0.07 6.64 3.38
C ALA A 52 1.14 6.43 2.29
N LEU A 53 1.37 5.18 1.87
CA LEU A 53 2.30 4.85 0.79
C LEU A 53 1.85 5.46 -0.55
N ALA A 54 0.56 5.40 -0.84
CA ALA A 54 0.00 6.03 -2.04
C ALA A 54 0.11 7.55 -1.99
N TYR A 55 -0.12 8.16 -0.82
CA TYR A 55 0.06 9.59 -0.61
C TYR A 55 1.52 10.03 -0.79
N GLN A 56 2.48 9.18 -0.42
CA GLN A 56 3.92 9.40 -0.64
C GLN A 56 4.36 9.17 -2.10
N GLY A 57 3.50 8.61 -2.96
CA GLY A 57 3.82 8.29 -4.35
C GLY A 57 4.66 7.01 -4.53
N GLU A 58 4.76 6.17 -3.50
CA GLU A 58 5.49 4.89 -3.55
C GLU A 58 4.71 3.78 -4.27
N ILE A 59 3.37 3.90 -4.22
CA ILE A 59 2.41 2.98 -4.86
C ILE A 59 1.27 3.80 -5.46
N GLU A 60 0.52 3.20 -6.35
CA GLU A 60 -0.66 3.80 -6.97
C GLU A 60 -1.94 3.22 -6.37
N LYS A 61 -2.91 4.11 -6.14
CA LYS A 61 -4.27 3.75 -5.72
C LYS A 61 -5.18 3.82 -6.94
N VAL A 62 -5.75 2.68 -7.33
CA VAL A 62 -6.65 2.55 -8.47
C VAL A 62 -8.06 2.25 -7.97
N ARG A 63 -9.04 2.92 -8.56
CA ARG A 63 -10.47 2.62 -8.35
C ARG A 63 -11.09 2.26 -9.70
N PRO A 64 -11.17 0.97 -10.04
CA PRO A 64 -11.91 0.54 -11.23
C PRO A 64 -13.40 0.90 -11.08
N ASP A 65 -14.05 1.20 -12.20
CA ASP A 65 -15.46 1.64 -12.21
C ASP A 65 -16.38 0.62 -11.54
N GLY A 66 -17.02 1.04 -10.44
CA GLY A 66 -17.92 0.20 -9.65
C GLY A 66 -17.23 -0.91 -8.83
N GLY A 67 -15.90 -0.95 -8.80
CA GLY A 67 -15.10 -1.95 -8.10
C GLY A 67 -14.55 -1.52 -6.75
N GLU A 68 -13.87 -2.44 -6.08
CA GLU A 68 -13.13 -2.16 -4.86
C GLU A 68 -11.86 -1.35 -5.14
N THR A 69 -11.40 -0.57 -4.14
CA THR A 69 -10.12 0.14 -4.25
C THR A 69 -8.99 -0.88 -4.22
N VAL A 70 -8.13 -0.84 -5.23
CA VAL A 70 -6.94 -1.67 -5.33
C VAL A 70 -5.68 -0.82 -5.36
N TYR A 71 -4.57 -1.43 -4.98
CA TYR A 71 -3.27 -0.80 -4.91
C TYR A 71 -2.29 -1.57 -5.77
N THR A 72 -1.43 -0.86 -6.48
CA THR A 72 -0.41 -1.45 -7.36
C THR A 72 0.88 -0.63 -7.29
N ARG A 73 1.99 -1.23 -7.68
CA ARG A 73 3.24 -0.50 -7.90
C ARG A 73 3.72 -0.76 -9.32
N PRO A 74 3.80 0.25 -10.19
CA PRO A 74 4.34 0.07 -11.53
C PRO A 74 5.81 -0.35 -11.47
N GLN A 75 6.23 -1.18 -12.42
CA GLN A 75 7.66 -1.44 -12.60
C GLN A 75 8.34 -0.14 -13.04
N GLN A 76 9.22 0.41 -12.19
CA GLN A 76 10.06 1.53 -12.59
C GLN A 76 11.14 0.99 -13.55
N THR A 77 10.99 1.29 -14.84
CA THR A 77 11.94 1.00 -15.92
C THR A 77 13.20 1.84 -15.81
#